data_AF-A0A7X9Q127-F1
#
_entry.id   AF-A0A7X9Q127-F1
#
_cell.length_a   1.000
_cell.length_b   1.000
_cell.length_c   1.000
_cell.angle_alpha   90.00
_cell.angle_beta   90.00
_cell.angle_gamma   90.00
#
_symmetry.space_group_name_H-M   'P 1'
#
loop_
_entity.id
_entity.type
_entity.pdbx_description
1 polymer ?
#
loop_
_entity_poly.entity_id
_entity_poly.type
_entity_poly.pdbx_seq_one_letter_code
_entity_poly.pdbx_strand_id
1 'polypeptide(L)' 'NSGYLTRRLVDVAQDLVITEDDCGTSEGLLMAPVIEGGDVIEALPVSAADGDGEYVPQDE' A
#
# COMPACT_ATOMS: atom_id res chain seq x y z
N ASN A 1 0.21 23.71 -14.90
CA ASN A 1 -0.73 23.30 -13.82
C ASN A 1 -0.12 22.37 -12.77
N SER A 2 1.12 21.87 -12.94
CA SER A 2 1.75 20.96 -11.95
C SER A 2 2.07 21.65 -10.62
N GLY A 3 2.59 22.89 -10.63
CA GLY A 3 2.96 23.62 -9.40
C GLY A 3 1.78 23.99 -8.48
N TYR A 4 0.56 24.08 -9.02
CA TYR A 4 -0.62 24.36 -8.22
C TYR A 4 -1.11 23.11 -7.46
N LEU A 5 -1.09 21.97 -8.14
CA LEU A 5 -1.44 20.69 -7.52
C LEU A 5 -0.45 20.32 -6.44
N THR A 6 0.85 20.47 -6.70
CA THR A 6 1.89 20.19 -5.69
C THR A 6 1.77 21.11 -4.48
N ARG A 7 1.45 22.40 -4.66
CA ARG A 7 1.21 23.32 -3.53
C ARG A 7 0.04 22.86 -2.65
N ARG A 8 -1.09 22.49 -3.27
CA ARG A 8 -2.26 21.99 -2.54
C ARG A 8 -1.97 20.71 -1.76
N LEU A 9 -1.19 19.79 -2.35
CA LEU A 9 -0.80 18.55 -1.66
C LEU A 9 0.13 18.84 -0.48
N VAL A 10 1.10 19.76 -0.65
CA VAL A 10 1.99 20.19 0.43
C VAL A 10 1.19 20.83 1.56
N ASP A 11 0.25 21.73 1.25
CA ASP A 11 -0.56 22.42 2.27
C ASP A 11 -1.40 21.42 3.12
N VAL A 12 -1.74 20.23 2.60
CA VAL A 12 -2.50 19.19 3.33
C VAL A 12 -1.58 18.31 4.20
N ALA A 13 -0.41 17.94 3.69
CA ALA A 13 0.49 16.99 4.34
C ALA A 13 1.63 17.66 5.14
N GLN A 14 1.65 19.00 5.23
CA GLN A 14 2.80 19.77 5.73
C GLN A 14 3.23 19.39 7.15
N ASP A 15 2.28 19.01 8.00
CA ASP A 15 2.51 18.74 9.42
C ASP A 15 2.62 17.23 9.72
N LEU A 16 2.70 16.37 8.70
CA LEU A 16 2.89 14.93 8.87
C LEU A 16 4.38 14.61 9.05
N VAL A 17 4.73 14.10 10.22
CA VAL A 17 6.10 13.73 10.60
C VAL A 17 6.08 12.36 11.29
N ILE A 18 7.08 11.52 11.02
CA ILE A 18 7.28 10.25 11.73
C ILE A 18 7.87 10.56 13.11
N THR A 19 7.13 10.24 14.17
CA THR A 19 7.52 10.58 15.56
C THR A 19 7.95 9.37 16.38
N GLU A 20 7.65 8.16 15.92
CA GLU A 20 7.94 6.90 16.59
C GLU A 20 8.19 5.81 15.55
N ASP A 21 8.95 4.78 15.95
CA ASP A 21 9.31 3.66 15.07
C ASP A 21 8.21 2.59 15.00
N ASP A 22 7.44 2.39 16.07
CA ASP A 22 6.36 1.40 16.17
C ASP A 22 5.19 1.95 17.00
N CYS A 23 4.00 2.02 16.40
CA CYS A 23 2.77 2.42 17.06
C CYS A 23 2.02 1.24 17.72
N GLY A 24 2.50 0.01 17.52
CA GLY A 24 1.96 -1.22 18.11
C GLY A 24 0.62 -1.70 17.54
N THR A 25 0.16 -1.15 16.41
CA THR A 25 -1.11 -1.55 15.81
C THR A 25 -1.03 -2.87 15.06
N SER A 26 -2.10 -3.65 15.10
CA SER A 26 -2.31 -4.82 14.23
C SER A 26 -3.22 -4.51 13.04
N GLU A 27 -3.68 -3.27 12.89
CA GLU A 27 -4.56 -2.86 11.80
C GLU A 27 -3.76 -2.63 10.52
N GLY A 28 -4.33 -3.06 9.39
CA GLY A 28 -3.73 -2.91 8.07
C GLY A 28 -4.76 -3.01 6.96
N LEU A 29 -4.32 -2.81 5.73
CA LEU A 29 -5.16 -2.97 4.53
C LEU A 29 -4.82 -4.29 3.84
N LEU A 30 -5.86 -4.99 3.37
CA LEU A 30 -5.69 -6.14 2.48
C LEU A 30 -5.28 -5.62 1.10
N MET A 31 -4.15 -6.12 0.59
CA MET A 31 -3.63 -5.75 -0.72
C MET A 31 -3.83 -6.90 -1.71
N ALA A 32 -4.20 -6.55 -2.94
CA ALA A 32 -4.42 -7.49 -4.04
C ALA A 32 -3.79 -6.94 -5.33
N PRO A 33 -3.44 -7.79 -6.31
CA PRO A 33 -2.98 -7.31 -7.60
C PRO A 33 -4.06 -6.47 -8.30
N VAL A 34 -3.63 -5.51 -9.12
CA VAL A 34 -4.55 -4.67 -9.90
C VAL A 34 -4.87 -5.40 -11.20
N ILE A 35 -6.14 -5.78 -11.37
CA ILE A 35 -6.64 -6.50 -12.55
C ILE A 35 -7.60 -5.58 -13.30
N GLU A 36 -7.34 -5.36 -14.59
CA GLU A 36 -8.20 -4.58 -15.47
C GLU A 36 -8.47 -5.36 -16.75
N GLY A 37 -9.74 -5.56 -17.11
CA GLY A 37 -10.11 -6.28 -18.34
C GLY A 37 -9.76 -7.77 -18.36
N GLY A 38 -9.35 -8.36 -17.23
CA GLY A 38 -8.92 -9.76 -17.12
C GLY A 38 -7.40 -9.94 -17.14
N ASP A 39 -6.64 -8.88 -17.39
CA ASP A 39 -5.18 -8.88 -17.36
C ASP A 39 -4.66 -8.24 -16.06
N VAL A 40 -3.56 -8.79 -15.53
CA VAL A 40 -2.86 -8.20 -14.37
C VAL A 40 -2.03 -7.01 -14.86
N ILE A 41 -2.39 -5.81 -14.42
CA ILE A 41 -1.71 -4.57 -14.80
C ILE A 41 -0.57 -4.26 -13.83
N GLU A 42 -0.80 -4.49 -12.53
CA GLU A 42 0.23 -4.33 -11.49
C GLU A 42 0.19 -5.57 -10.59
N ALA A 43 1.30 -6.30 -10.59
CA ALA A 43 1.46 -7.50 -9.76
C ALA A 43 1.78 -7.10 -8.31
N LEU A 44 1.19 -7.82 -7.36
CA LEU A 44 1.60 -7.71 -5.97
C LEU A 44 2.85 -8.60 -5.77
N PRO A 45 4.02 -8.05 -5.38
CA PRO A 45 5.24 -8.84 -5.23
C PRO A 45 5.27 -9.68 -3.93
N VAL A 46 4.28 -9.51 -3.06
CA VAL A 46 4.05 -10.34 -1.87
C VAL A 46 3.26 -11.58 -2.25
N SER A 47 3.54 -12.72 -1.59
CA SER A 47 2.70 -13.92 -1.66
C SER A 47 1.26 -13.51 -1.35
N ALA A 48 0.42 -13.46 -2.40
CA ALA A 48 -1.01 -13.35 -2.21
C ALA A 48 -1.39 -14.48 -1.26
N ALA A 49 -2.00 -14.14 -0.12
CA ALA A 49 -2.78 -15.13 0.57
C ALA A 49 -3.75 -15.67 -0.50
N ASP A 50 -3.73 -16.97 -0.71
CA ASP A 50 -4.85 -17.64 -1.33
C ASP A 50 -6.12 -17.21 -0.54
N GLY A 51 -7.30 -17.30 -1.15
CA GLY A 51 -8.55 -16.73 -0.61
C GLY A 51 -9.00 -17.22 0.78
N ASP A 52 -8.14 -17.92 1.53
CA ASP A 52 -8.26 -18.41 2.90
C ASP A 52 -7.43 -17.62 3.94
N GLY A 53 -6.54 -16.71 3.54
CA GLY A 53 -5.85 -15.81 4.47
C GLY A 53 -4.64 -16.41 5.21
N GLU A 54 -4.01 -17.46 4.67
CA GLU A 54 -2.80 -18.06 5.26
C GLU A 54 -1.49 -17.40 4.76
N TYR A 55 -0.53 -17.23 5.68
CA TYR A 55 0.81 -16.71 5.39
C TYR A 55 1.67 -17.79 4.75
N VAL A 56 2.07 -17.61 3.48
CA VAL A 56 3.01 -18.52 2.80
C VAL A 56 4.42 -17.92 2.86
N PRO A 57 5.36 -18.47 3.66
CA PRO A 57 6.76 -18.04 3.63
C PRO A 57 7.40 -18.36 2.27
N GLN A 58 8.19 -17.42 1.74
CA GLN A 58 8.80 -17.48 0.39
C GLN A 58 9.99 -18.46 0.25
N ASP A 59 10.11 -19.46 1.12
CA ASP A 59 11.18 -20.45 1.00
C ASP A 59 10.68 -21.73 0.35
N GLU A 60 10.61 -21.71 -0.99
CA GLU A 60 11.24 -22.72 -1.88
C GLU A 60 11.72 -22.05 -3.19
#